data_AF-A0A974UUH4-F1
#
_entry.id   AF-A0A974UUH4-F1
#
_cell.length_a   1.000
_cell.length_b   1.000
_cell.length_c   1.000
_cell.angle_alpha   90.00
_cell.angle_beta   90.00
_cell.angle_gamma   90.00
#
_symmetry.space_group_name_H-M   'P 1'
#
loop_
_entity.id
_entity.type
_entity.pdbx_description
1 polymer ?
#
loop_
_entity_poly.entity_id
_entity_poly.type
_entity_poly.pdbx_seq_one_letter_code
_entity_poly.pdbx_strand_id
1 'polypeptide(L)'
;MDGAELARGAVVVAFDGSPAAGQAVSWAAAAAASRGVDLVVVTTTWWPAALDPAAGLVRLVPESCVDEVVARATAGRPSLNVFGHVADGASELLVCADELDAALIVVAAGPGVPVRGLVRAAGRPLAFAGGPREPEPDGPVVVEIDSRQVRPAELALAFGLARSAGVGLHVLHTTSARRLIAPRPPAADLAAFAVAELGDWLVSYPDVRVTYELTSAARTRTLTRRAHTAPLLLVGARGRTRR
;
A
#
# COMPACT_ATOMS: atom_id res chain seq x y z
N MET A 1 -8.90 -21.09 15.66
CA MET A 1 -8.26 -19.84 16.13
C MET A 1 -8.41 -19.80 17.64
N ASP A 2 -7.31 -19.93 18.39
CA ASP A 2 -7.35 -19.87 19.85
C ASP A 2 -7.40 -18.42 20.35
N GLY A 3 -8.58 -18.04 20.86
CA GLY A 3 -8.78 -17.28 22.09
C GLY A 3 -8.39 -15.79 22.21
N ALA A 4 -7.49 -15.25 21.39
CA ALA A 4 -7.22 -13.80 21.39
C ALA A 4 -8.15 -13.11 20.38
N GLU A 5 -9.06 -12.26 20.87
CA GLU A 5 -9.92 -11.42 20.02
C GLU A 5 -9.02 -10.43 19.26
N LEU A 6 -8.77 -10.70 17.98
CA LEU A 6 -7.98 -9.83 17.11
C LEU A 6 -8.63 -8.44 17.06
N ALA A 7 -7.82 -7.40 17.28
CA ALA A 7 -8.32 -6.04 17.22
C ALA A 7 -8.74 -5.67 15.78
N ARG A 8 -9.88 -4.97 15.65
CA ARG A 8 -10.24 -4.33 14.38
C ARG A 8 -9.17 -3.32 13.97
N GLY A 9 -8.96 -3.15 12.66
CA GLY A 9 -7.94 -2.26 12.12
C GLY A 9 -6.55 -2.89 11.99
N ALA A 10 -6.43 -4.21 12.12
CA ALA A 10 -5.16 -4.92 11.93
C ALA A 10 -4.55 -4.69 10.53
N VAL A 11 -3.23 -4.89 10.42
CA VAL A 11 -2.57 -5.06 9.12
C VAL A 11 -2.62 -6.54 8.77
N VAL A 12 -3.15 -6.87 7.60
CA VAL A 12 -3.25 -8.25 7.11
C VAL A 12 -2.25 -8.45 5.97
N VAL A 13 -1.41 -9.48 6.04
CA VAL A 13 -0.38 -9.76 5.03
C VAL A 13 -0.53 -11.15 4.43
N ALA A 14 -0.46 -11.22 3.11
CA ALA A 14 -0.42 -12.47 2.36
C ALA A 14 0.95 -13.15 2.46
N PHE A 15 0.96 -14.45 2.74
CA PHE A 15 2.16 -15.26 2.84
C PHE A 15 2.05 -16.53 2.01
N ASP A 16 2.84 -16.64 0.96
CA ASP A 16 2.92 -17.84 0.09
C ASP A 16 4.19 -18.67 0.36
N GLY A 17 4.92 -18.39 1.44
CA GLY A 17 6.20 -19.02 1.78
C GLY A 17 7.38 -18.60 0.90
N SER A 18 7.22 -17.62 0.00
CA SER A 18 8.32 -17.17 -0.86
C SER A 18 9.23 -16.18 -0.12
N PRO A 19 10.49 -16.00 -0.56
CA PRO A 19 11.35 -14.94 -0.03
C PRO A 19 10.71 -13.55 -0.14
N ALA A 20 9.97 -13.29 -1.23
CA ALA A 20 9.25 -12.04 -1.44
C ALA A 20 8.13 -11.85 -0.41
N ALA A 21 7.37 -12.91 -0.09
CA ALA A 21 6.39 -12.87 1.00
C ALA A 21 7.04 -12.64 2.37
N GLY A 22 8.23 -13.19 2.62
CA GLY A 22 8.99 -12.87 3.84
C GLY A 22 9.34 -11.38 3.96
N GLN A 23 9.75 -10.74 2.86
CA GLN A 23 9.99 -9.30 2.83
C GLN A 23 8.68 -8.51 3.03
N ALA A 24 7.58 -8.97 2.43
CA ALA A 24 6.27 -8.36 2.62
C ALA A 24 5.80 -8.43 4.08
N VAL A 25 6.04 -9.54 4.78
CA VAL A 25 5.75 -9.66 6.22
C VAL A 25 6.61 -8.70 7.04
N SER A 26 7.90 -8.57 6.73
CA SER A 26 8.77 -7.59 7.42
C SER A 26 8.27 -6.15 7.25
N TRP A 27 7.88 -5.78 6.02
CA TRP A 27 7.31 -4.47 5.73
C TRP A 27 5.96 -4.27 6.44
N ALA A 28 5.09 -5.29 6.43
CA ALA A 28 3.80 -5.27 7.13
C ALA A 28 3.98 -5.12 8.64
N ALA A 29 4.97 -5.77 9.24
CA ALA A 29 5.28 -5.64 10.66
C ALA A 29 5.75 -4.21 11.01
N ALA A 30 6.55 -3.58 10.16
CA ALA A 30 6.90 -2.16 10.32
C ALA A 30 5.67 -1.25 10.21
N ALA A 31 4.78 -1.53 9.25
CA ALA A 31 3.55 -0.78 9.05
C ALA A 31 2.54 -0.95 10.20
N ALA A 32 2.42 -2.14 10.78
CA ALA A 32 1.55 -2.42 11.92
C ALA A 32 2.07 -1.73 13.18
N ALA A 33 3.37 -1.84 13.45
CA ALA A 33 4.01 -1.20 14.60
C ALA A 33 3.91 0.33 14.55
N SER A 34 4.07 0.97 13.38
CA SER A 34 3.93 2.43 13.28
C SER A 34 2.50 2.93 13.48
N ARG A 35 1.52 2.03 13.34
CA ARG A 35 0.09 2.31 13.57
C ARG A 35 -0.39 1.90 14.96
N GLY A 36 0.42 1.15 15.71
CA GLY A 36 0.02 0.58 16.99
C GLY A 36 -1.13 -0.43 16.86
N VAL A 37 -1.15 -1.20 15.77
CA VAL A 37 -2.17 -2.23 15.52
C VAL A 37 -1.53 -3.61 15.37
N ASP A 38 -2.34 -4.66 15.47
CA ASP A 38 -1.89 -6.05 15.32
C ASP A 38 -1.50 -6.38 13.87
N LEU A 39 -0.65 -7.40 13.71
CA LEU A 39 -0.29 -8.00 12.42
C LEU A 39 -0.90 -9.40 12.29
N VAL A 40 -1.61 -9.66 11.20
CA VAL A 40 -2.15 -10.99 10.87
C VAL A 40 -1.52 -11.50 9.58
N VAL A 41 -0.83 -12.63 9.66
CA VAL A 41 -0.20 -13.32 8.53
C VAL A 41 -1.14 -14.40 8.02
N VAL A 42 -1.64 -14.26 6.79
CA VAL A 42 -2.59 -15.19 6.16
C VAL A 42 -1.90 -15.96 5.04
N THR A 43 -1.98 -17.29 5.05
CA THR A 43 -1.40 -18.08 3.95
C THR A 43 -2.18 -17.91 2.66
N THR A 44 -1.48 -17.71 1.54
CA THR A 44 -2.09 -17.57 0.22
C THR A 44 -1.47 -18.58 -0.73
N THR A 45 -2.07 -19.77 -0.76
CA THR A 45 -1.56 -20.92 -1.54
C THR A 45 -1.94 -20.85 -3.02
N TRP A 46 -3.04 -20.20 -3.38
CA TRP A 46 -3.48 -19.97 -4.77
C TRP A 46 -4.43 -18.77 -4.84
N TRP A 47 -4.49 -18.11 -6.01
CA TRP A 47 -5.41 -17.00 -6.25
C TRP A 47 -6.69 -17.45 -6.96
N PRO A 48 -7.88 -17.01 -6.51
CA PRO A 48 -9.14 -17.28 -7.20
C PRO A 48 -9.15 -16.85 -8.66
N ALA A 49 -9.75 -17.68 -9.52
CA ALA A 49 -9.96 -17.34 -10.94
C ALA A 49 -10.76 -16.03 -11.12
N ALA A 50 -11.60 -15.68 -10.15
CA ALA A 50 -12.31 -14.40 -10.11
C ALA A 50 -11.38 -13.18 -9.97
N LEU A 51 -10.21 -13.35 -9.34
CA LEU A 51 -9.19 -12.31 -9.22
C LEU A 51 -8.20 -12.34 -10.40
N ASP A 52 -7.88 -13.53 -10.90
CA ASP A 52 -7.09 -13.70 -12.13
C ASP A 52 -7.41 -15.02 -12.85
N PRO A 53 -8.00 -14.97 -14.06
CA PRO A 53 -8.30 -16.15 -14.87
C PRO A 53 -7.07 -16.96 -15.29
N ALA A 54 -5.86 -16.38 -15.22
CA ALA A 54 -4.60 -17.05 -15.51
C ALA A 54 -3.92 -17.65 -14.27
N ALA A 55 -4.52 -17.52 -13.08
CA ALA A 55 -4.00 -18.09 -11.85
C ALA A 55 -4.16 -19.63 -11.88
N GLY A 56 -3.06 -20.34 -12.10
CA GLY A 56 -3.02 -21.80 -12.14
C GLY A 56 -1.97 -22.44 -11.23
N LEU A 57 -1.22 -21.63 -10.47
CA LEU A 57 -0.15 -22.13 -9.60
C LEU A 57 -0.65 -22.21 -8.16
N VAL A 58 -0.76 -23.44 -7.66
CA VAL A 58 -0.95 -23.75 -6.24
C VAL A 58 0.43 -23.94 -5.62
N ARG A 59 0.73 -23.17 -4.57
CA ARG A 59 1.90 -23.32 -3.72
C ARG A 59 1.44 -23.77 -2.35
N LEU A 60 1.76 -25.01 -1.99
CA LEU A 60 1.51 -25.49 -0.63
C LEU A 60 2.49 -24.81 0.32
N VAL A 61 1.96 -24.21 1.38
CA VAL A 61 2.73 -23.61 2.46
C VAL A 61 2.53 -24.50 3.68
N PRO A 62 3.55 -25.23 4.14
CA PRO A 62 3.46 -25.97 5.40
C PRO A 62 3.14 -25.04 6.56
N GLU A 63 2.34 -25.48 7.53
CA GLU A 63 1.99 -24.70 8.73
C GLU A 63 3.23 -24.18 9.47
N SER A 64 4.30 -24.98 9.51
CA SER A 64 5.58 -24.61 10.12
C SER A 64 6.19 -23.35 9.52
N CYS A 65 5.96 -23.05 8.24
CA CYS A 65 6.43 -21.81 7.63
C CYS A 65 5.70 -20.57 8.15
N VAL A 66 4.44 -20.72 8.58
CA VAL A 66 3.66 -19.64 9.21
C VAL A 66 4.20 -19.38 10.61
N ASP A 67 4.41 -20.44 11.40
CA ASP A 67 4.97 -20.31 12.75
C ASP A 67 6.36 -19.66 12.73
N GLU A 68 7.23 -20.09 11.80
CA GLU A 68 8.55 -19.50 11.62
C GLU A 68 8.48 -18.01 11.27
N VAL A 69 7.57 -17.61 10.37
CA VAL A 69 7.49 -16.21 9.95
C VAL A 69 6.86 -15.33 11.04
N VAL A 70 5.89 -15.86 11.79
CA VAL A 70 5.32 -15.20 12.97
C VAL A 70 6.41 -15.01 14.03
N ALA A 71 7.13 -16.07 14.38
CA ALA A 71 8.22 -16.02 15.36
C ALA A 71 9.30 -14.99 14.96
N ARG A 72 9.68 -14.95 13.68
CA ARG A 72 10.64 -13.97 13.15
C ARG A 72 10.11 -12.53 13.24
N ALA A 73 8.84 -12.30 12.90
CA ALA A 73 8.24 -10.97 12.99
C ALA A 73 8.15 -10.48 14.44
N THR A 74 7.75 -11.36 15.38
CA THR A 74 7.71 -11.08 16.81
C THR A 74 9.10 -10.81 17.38
N ALA A 75 10.11 -11.61 17.00
CA ALA A 75 11.49 -11.39 17.45
C ALA A 75 12.07 -10.05 16.98
N GLY A 76 11.72 -9.61 15.78
CA GLY A 76 12.13 -8.30 15.26
C GLY A 76 11.40 -7.12 15.92
N ARG A 77 10.22 -7.36 16.52
CA ARG A 77 9.35 -6.34 17.14
C ARG A 77 8.59 -6.91 18.34
N PRO A 78 9.22 -7.02 19.53
CA PRO A 78 8.63 -7.70 20.69
C PRO A 78 7.33 -7.08 21.23
N SER A 79 7.07 -5.80 20.92
CA SER A 79 5.85 -5.09 21.33
C SER A 79 4.70 -5.22 20.33
N LEU A 80 4.91 -5.89 19.19
CA LEU A 80 3.90 -6.10 18.17
C LEU A 80 3.24 -7.46 18.38
N ASN A 81 1.91 -7.49 18.47
CA ASN A 81 1.18 -8.76 18.42
C ASN A 81 1.15 -9.27 16.97
N VAL A 82 1.63 -10.49 16.77
CA VAL A 82 1.67 -11.14 15.46
C VAL A 82 0.92 -12.46 15.53
N PHE A 83 -0.02 -12.65 14.61
CA PHE A 83 -0.87 -13.82 14.53
C PHE A 83 -0.70 -14.52 13.19
N GLY A 84 -0.71 -15.86 13.20
CA GLY A 84 -0.71 -16.69 12.00
C GLY A 84 -2.10 -17.24 11.71
N HIS A 85 -2.51 -17.21 10.45
CA HIS A 85 -3.75 -17.79 9.96
C HIS A 85 -3.44 -18.67 8.74
N VAL A 86 -3.52 -19.99 8.96
CA VAL A 86 -3.42 -20.98 7.89
C VAL A 86 -4.77 -21.04 7.20
N ALA A 87 -4.80 -20.55 5.98
CA ALA A 87 -5.94 -20.46 5.09
C ALA A 87 -5.83 -21.46 3.93
N ASP A 88 -6.97 -21.97 3.47
CA ASP A 88 -7.10 -22.92 2.36
C ASP A 88 -6.92 -22.25 0.98
N GLY A 89 -6.97 -20.92 0.90
CA GLY A 89 -6.72 -20.17 -0.32
C GLY A 89 -6.69 -18.65 -0.15
N ALA A 90 -6.23 -17.93 -1.19
CA ALA A 90 -6.03 -16.48 -1.09
C ALA A 90 -7.34 -15.65 -1.04
N SER A 91 -8.51 -16.26 -1.16
CA SER A 91 -9.80 -15.61 -0.83
C SER A 91 -9.87 -15.21 0.64
N GLU A 92 -9.31 -16.03 1.52
CA GLU A 92 -9.37 -15.81 2.97
C GLU A 92 -8.57 -14.59 3.40
N LEU A 93 -7.58 -14.17 2.60
CA LEU A 93 -6.93 -12.88 2.79
C LEU A 93 -7.95 -11.73 2.80
N LEU A 94 -8.86 -11.71 1.83
CA LEU A 94 -9.85 -10.65 1.69
C LEU A 94 -10.98 -10.78 2.72
N VAL A 95 -11.38 -12.01 3.05
CA VAL A 95 -12.38 -12.29 4.11
C VAL A 95 -11.84 -11.84 5.46
N CYS A 96 -10.65 -12.30 5.84
CA CYS A 96 -9.97 -11.90 7.06
C CYS A 96 -9.80 -10.37 7.13
N ALA A 97 -9.40 -9.75 6.03
CA ALA A 97 -9.28 -8.29 5.97
C ALA A 97 -10.61 -7.55 6.16
N ASP A 98 -11.73 -8.10 5.67
CA ASP A 98 -13.04 -7.47 5.87
C ASP A 98 -13.58 -7.66 7.29
N GLU A 99 -13.47 -8.89 7.83
CA GLU A 99 -13.88 -9.22 9.20
C GLU A 99 -13.13 -8.37 10.23
N LEU A 100 -11.83 -8.19 10.04
CA LEU A 100 -10.97 -7.39 10.90
C LEU A 100 -11.03 -5.89 10.59
N ASP A 101 -11.79 -5.44 9.59
CA ASP A 101 -11.80 -4.03 9.18
C ASP A 101 -10.39 -3.49 8.90
N ALA A 102 -9.59 -4.31 8.21
CA ALA A 102 -8.14 -4.14 8.14
C ALA A 102 -7.75 -2.72 7.71
N ALA A 103 -6.80 -2.14 8.44
CA ALA A 103 -6.25 -0.83 8.10
C ALA A 103 -5.42 -0.87 6.81
N LEU A 104 -4.86 -2.04 6.49
CA LEU A 104 -4.02 -2.26 5.32
C LEU A 104 -3.94 -3.75 4.97
N ILE A 105 -4.07 -4.06 3.68
CA ILE A 105 -3.73 -5.38 3.13
C ILE A 105 -2.36 -5.29 2.47
N VAL A 106 -1.46 -6.22 2.76
CA VAL A 106 -0.11 -6.27 2.21
C VAL A 106 0.06 -7.56 1.41
N VAL A 107 0.59 -7.45 0.19
CA VAL A 107 0.90 -8.58 -0.67
C VAL A 107 2.31 -8.41 -1.20
N ALA A 108 3.05 -9.50 -1.37
CA ALA A 108 4.33 -9.43 -2.06
C ALA A 108 4.15 -8.91 -3.50
N ALA A 109 5.06 -8.08 -3.99
CA ALA A 109 5.11 -7.72 -5.40
C ALA A 109 5.82 -8.84 -6.17
N GLY A 110 5.23 -9.27 -7.29
CA GLY A 110 5.84 -10.32 -8.09
C GLY A 110 4.98 -10.81 -9.25
N PRO A 111 5.57 -11.62 -10.13
CA PRO A 111 4.82 -12.33 -11.16
C PRO A 111 3.76 -13.24 -10.51
N GLY A 112 2.59 -13.35 -11.14
CA GLY A 112 1.49 -14.20 -10.65
C GLY A 112 0.59 -13.57 -9.58
N VAL A 113 0.88 -12.35 -9.13
CA VAL A 113 -0.01 -11.62 -8.21
C VAL A 113 -1.12 -10.95 -9.02
N PRO A 114 -2.41 -11.18 -8.70
CA PRO A 114 -3.55 -10.68 -9.45
C PRO A 114 -3.86 -9.22 -9.12
N VAL A 115 -2.90 -8.31 -9.35
CA VAL A 115 -2.93 -6.89 -8.94
C VAL A 115 -4.26 -6.22 -9.29
N ARG A 116 -4.77 -6.44 -10.51
CA ARG A 116 -6.03 -5.83 -10.98
C ARG A 116 -7.25 -6.37 -10.24
N GLY A 117 -7.28 -7.67 -9.96
CA GLY A 117 -8.36 -8.31 -9.19
C GLY A 117 -8.37 -7.80 -7.76
N LEU A 118 -7.19 -7.81 -7.11
CA LEU A 118 -7.03 -7.34 -5.74
C LEU A 118 -7.44 -5.88 -5.56
N VAL A 119 -6.96 -4.97 -6.42
CA VAL A 119 -7.34 -3.56 -6.35
C VAL A 119 -8.86 -3.35 -6.48
N ARG A 120 -9.56 -4.24 -7.20
CA ARG A 120 -11.02 -4.16 -7.34
C ARG A 120 -11.76 -4.76 -6.15
N ALA A 121 -11.25 -5.85 -5.58
CA ALA A 121 -11.94 -6.63 -4.57
C ALA A 121 -11.59 -6.21 -3.14
N ALA A 122 -10.40 -5.64 -2.91
CA ALA A 122 -9.86 -5.42 -1.57
C ALA A 122 -10.78 -4.59 -0.67
N GLY A 123 -11.45 -3.56 -1.20
CA GLY A 123 -12.26 -2.63 -0.39
C GLY A 123 -11.47 -1.82 0.66
N ARG A 124 -10.19 -2.14 0.86
CA ARG A 124 -9.25 -1.59 1.83
C ARG A 124 -8.00 -1.06 1.13
N PRO A 125 -7.19 -0.21 1.79
CA PRO A 125 -5.86 0.13 1.29
C PRO A 125 -5.04 -1.14 1.02
N LEU A 126 -4.34 -1.17 -0.11
CA LEU A 126 -3.53 -2.30 -0.57
C LEU A 126 -2.10 -1.85 -0.81
N ALA A 127 -1.13 -2.53 -0.21
CA ALA A 127 0.29 -2.33 -0.44
C ALA A 127 0.90 -3.56 -1.13
N PHE A 128 1.72 -3.30 -2.15
CA PHE A 128 2.56 -4.31 -2.79
C PHE A 128 4.00 -4.11 -2.31
N ALA A 129 4.50 -5.05 -1.52
CA ALA A 129 5.80 -4.94 -0.87
C ALA A 129 6.86 -5.78 -1.61
N GLY A 130 8.03 -5.19 -1.80
CA GLY A 130 9.15 -5.80 -2.53
C GLY A 130 9.16 -5.47 -4.01
N GLY A 131 10.10 -6.09 -4.74
CA GLY A 131 10.33 -5.88 -6.16
C GLY A 131 11.78 -6.16 -6.53
N PRO A 132 12.12 -6.27 -7.82
CA PRO A 132 13.46 -6.62 -8.27
C PRO A 132 14.51 -5.50 -8.05
N ARG A 133 14.10 -4.37 -7.48
CA ARG A 133 14.92 -3.17 -7.39
C ARG A 133 14.77 -2.54 -6.02
N GLU A 134 15.88 -2.29 -5.36
CA GLU A 134 15.91 -1.55 -4.11
C GLU A 134 15.65 -0.06 -4.39
N PRO A 135 14.69 0.56 -3.69
CA PRO A 135 14.46 1.99 -3.81
C PRO A 135 15.58 2.79 -3.12
N GLU A 136 15.60 4.11 -3.32
CA GLU A 136 16.45 4.99 -2.52
C GLU A 136 15.85 5.06 -1.11
N PRO A 137 16.54 4.57 -0.04
CA PRO A 137 15.96 4.48 1.30
C PRO A 137 15.52 5.84 1.85
N ASP A 138 16.31 6.88 1.55
CA ASP A 138 16.08 8.26 1.99
C ASP A 138 15.23 9.07 0.98
N GLY A 139 14.71 8.41 -0.06
CA GLY A 139 13.85 9.04 -1.05
C GLY A 139 12.50 9.47 -0.45
N PRO A 140 11.82 10.46 -1.03
CA PRO A 140 10.52 10.88 -0.53
C PRO A 140 9.44 9.81 -0.79
N VAL A 141 8.46 9.71 0.10
CA VAL A 141 7.18 9.07 -0.22
C VAL A 141 6.56 9.84 -1.39
N VAL A 142 6.14 9.14 -2.44
CA VAL A 142 5.43 9.77 -3.56
C VAL A 142 3.94 9.46 -3.44
N VAL A 143 3.09 10.47 -3.51
CA VAL A 143 1.63 10.29 -3.59
C VAL A 143 1.11 10.87 -4.89
N GLU A 144 0.36 10.08 -5.64
CA GLU A 144 -0.39 10.57 -6.78
C GLU A 144 -1.79 11.03 -6.35
N ILE A 145 -2.11 12.29 -6.62
CA ILE A 145 -3.46 12.84 -6.41
C ILE A 145 -4.14 13.19 -7.75
N ASP A 146 -5.48 13.07 -7.79
CA ASP A 146 -6.30 13.60 -8.88
C ASP A 146 -6.83 14.98 -8.48
N SER A 147 -6.54 16.01 -9.28
CA SER A 147 -7.07 17.40 -9.13
C SER A 147 -8.54 17.50 -8.80
N ARG A 148 -9.37 16.56 -9.26
CA ARG A 148 -10.82 16.68 -9.10
C ARG A 148 -11.32 16.01 -7.83
N GLN A 149 -10.51 15.14 -7.24
CA GLN A 149 -10.89 14.30 -6.13
C GLN A 149 -9.67 14.05 -5.26
N VAL A 150 -9.25 15.10 -4.54
CA VAL A 150 -8.33 14.93 -3.42
C VAL A 150 -9.10 14.24 -2.31
N ARG A 151 -8.64 13.06 -1.90
CA ARG A 151 -9.24 12.32 -0.79
C ARG A 151 -8.42 12.57 0.47
N PRO A 152 -9.00 13.16 1.54
CA PRO A 152 -8.27 13.39 2.79
C PRO A 152 -7.60 12.14 3.34
N ALA A 153 -8.22 10.96 3.19
CA ALA A 153 -7.65 9.69 3.62
C ALA A 153 -6.34 9.32 2.89
N GLU A 154 -6.19 9.68 1.62
CA GLU A 154 -4.95 9.42 0.85
C GLU A 154 -3.82 10.33 1.32
N LEU A 155 -4.13 11.60 1.59
CA LEU A 155 -3.16 12.54 2.14
C LEU A 155 -2.77 12.15 3.57
N ALA A 156 -3.73 11.83 4.44
CA ALA A 156 -3.44 11.32 5.79
C ALA A 156 -2.48 10.14 5.76
N LEU A 157 -2.75 9.17 4.89
CA LEU A 157 -1.91 7.99 4.73
C LEU A 157 -0.51 8.37 4.22
N ALA A 158 -0.41 9.24 3.22
CA ALA A 158 0.86 9.67 2.64
C ALA A 158 1.73 10.45 3.65
N PHE A 159 1.14 11.42 4.34
CA PHE A 159 1.82 12.22 5.38
C PHE A 159 2.23 11.35 6.56
N GLY A 160 1.34 10.48 7.05
CA GLY A 160 1.64 9.55 8.14
C GLY A 160 2.81 8.63 7.81
N LEU A 161 2.84 8.09 6.58
CA LEU A 161 3.93 7.25 6.11
C LEU A 161 5.25 8.03 6.00
N ALA A 162 5.24 9.21 5.38
CA ALA A 162 6.43 10.06 5.25
C ALA A 162 7.03 10.40 6.62
N ARG A 163 6.19 10.84 7.57
CA ARG A 163 6.58 11.13 8.95
C ARG A 163 7.17 9.92 9.66
N SER A 164 6.50 8.77 9.57
CA SER A 164 6.96 7.53 10.23
C SER A 164 8.30 7.03 9.69
N ALA A 165 8.56 7.27 8.39
CA ALA A 165 9.80 6.92 7.74
C ALA A 165 10.89 8.01 7.87
N GLY A 166 10.56 9.18 8.41
CA GLY A 166 11.50 10.30 8.52
C GLY A 166 11.92 10.90 7.18
N VAL A 167 11.10 10.74 6.12
CA VAL A 167 11.41 11.20 4.76
C VAL A 167 10.45 12.30 4.31
N GLY A 168 10.79 12.98 3.22
CA GLY A 168 9.92 13.96 2.59
C GLY A 168 8.70 13.34 1.89
N LEU A 169 7.73 14.19 1.54
CA LEU A 169 6.58 13.83 0.73
C LEU A 169 6.66 14.52 -0.64
N HIS A 170 6.48 13.78 -1.71
CA HIS A 170 6.38 14.29 -3.07
C HIS A 170 4.97 14.08 -3.61
N VAL A 171 4.20 15.16 -3.68
CA VAL A 171 2.85 15.17 -4.21
C VAL A 171 2.93 15.31 -5.72
N LEU A 172 2.67 14.20 -6.42
CA LEU A 172 2.59 14.15 -7.87
C LEU A 172 1.14 14.34 -8.31
N HIS A 173 0.94 15.38 -9.11
CA HIS A 173 -0.34 15.67 -9.70
C HIS A 173 -0.33 15.24 -11.16
N THR A 174 -1.08 14.18 -11.49
CA THR A 174 -1.24 13.75 -12.89
C THR A 174 -2.60 14.17 -13.42
N THR A 175 -2.60 14.91 -14.53
CA THR A 175 -3.85 15.18 -15.24
C THR A 175 -4.22 13.95 -16.05
N SER A 176 -5.45 13.45 -15.92
CA SER A 176 -5.95 12.35 -16.75
C SER A 176 -5.72 12.64 -18.24
N ALA A 177 -5.13 11.68 -18.96
CA ALA A 177 -4.68 11.79 -20.36
C ALA A 177 -5.75 12.24 -21.39
N ARG A 178 -7.03 12.33 -20.98
CA ARG A 178 -8.11 12.92 -21.79
C ARG A 178 -8.02 14.45 -21.95
N ARG A 179 -7.01 15.11 -21.36
CA ARG A 179 -6.83 16.56 -21.43
C ARG A 179 -5.44 16.99 -21.95
N LEU A 180 -4.99 16.42 -23.07
CA LEU A 180 -3.91 17.05 -23.86
C LEU A 180 -4.30 18.44 -24.46
N ILE A 181 -5.43 19.03 -24.04
CA ILE A 181 -6.00 20.27 -24.61
C ILE A 181 -6.27 21.33 -23.51
N ALA A 182 -5.78 21.16 -22.27
CA ALA A 182 -5.84 22.23 -21.27
C ALA A 182 -4.44 22.83 -21.07
N PRO A 183 -4.27 24.16 -21.17
CA PRO A 183 -2.98 24.80 -20.87
C PRO A 183 -2.55 24.44 -19.43
N ARG A 184 -1.25 24.26 -19.23
CA ARG A 184 -0.67 24.11 -17.89
C ARG A 184 -1.08 25.35 -17.08
N PRO A 185 -1.71 25.19 -15.89
CA PRO A 185 -2.02 26.33 -15.06
C PRO A 185 -0.70 27.08 -14.72
N PRO A 186 -0.68 28.42 -14.79
CA PRO A 186 0.50 29.21 -14.42
C PRO A 186 1.00 28.85 -13.02
N ALA A 187 2.29 29.09 -12.74
CA ALA A 187 2.90 28.69 -11.47
C ALA A 187 2.20 29.27 -10.22
N ALA A 188 1.58 30.45 -10.34
CA ALA A 188 0.76 31.05 -9.28
C ALA A 188 -0.46 30.19 -8.90
N ASP A 189 -1.10 29.55 -9.88
CA ASP A 189 -2.25 28.67 -9.67
C ASP A 189 -1.85 27.37 -8.98
N LEU A 190 -0.60 26.91 -9.16
CA LEU A 190 -0.06 25.75 -8.47
C LEU A 190 0.22 26.03 -7.00
N ALA A 191 0.78 27.20 -6.68
CA ALA A 191 0.98 27.63 -5.30
C ALA A 191 -0.36 27.82 -4.60
N ALA A 192 -1.33 28.48 -5.25
CA ALA A 192 -2.67 28.67 -4.71
C ALA A 192 -3.39 27.32 -4.47
N PHE A 193 -3.31 26.38 -5.41
CA PHE A 193 -3.88 25.03 -5.25
C PHE A 193 -3.19 24.24 -4.13
N ALA A 194 -1.85 24.27 -4.07
CA ALA A 194 -1.11 23.60 -3.02
C ALA A 194 -1.45 24.17 -1.63
N VAL A 195 -1.58 25.50 -1.50
CA VAL A 195 -2.01 26.13 -0.24
C VAL A 195 -3.45 25.73 0.11
N ALA A 196 -4.37 25.76 -0.86
CA ALA A 196 -5.77 25.41 -0.63
C ALA A 196 -5.97 23.95 -0.21
N GLU A 197 -5.26 23.01 -0.84
CA GLU A 197 -5.47 21.56 -0.64
C GLU A 197 -4.52 20.96 0.42
N LEU A 198 -3.33 21.54 0.61
CA LEU A 198 -2.31 21.00 1.53
C LEU A 198 -2.08 21.88 2.76
N GLY A 199 -2.63 23.09 2.84
CA GLY A 199 -2.36 24.04 3.92
C GLY A 199 -2.54 23.43 5.32
N ASP A 200 -3.71 22.86 5.59
CA ASP A 200 -4.02 22.22 6.88
C ASP A 200 -3.11 21.03 7.18
N TRP A 201 -2.69 20.30 6.14
CA TRP A 201 -1.75 19.17 6.27
C TRP A 201 -0.34 19.65 6.63
N LEU A 202 0.13 20.74 6.00
CA LEU A 202 1.44 21.32 6.31
C LEU A 202 1.51 21.83 7.76
N VAL A 203 0.39 22.34 8.28
CA VAL A 203 0.28 22.72 9.70
C VAL A 203 0.28 21.49 10.61
N SER A 204 -0.41 20.42 10.22
CA SER A 204 -0.53 19.18 11.02
C SER A 204 0.73 18.32 10.98
N TYR A 205 1.57 18.47 9.95
CA TYR A 205 2.80 17.69 9.71
C TYR A 205 3.98 18.63 9.41
N PRO A 206 4.37 19.50 10.35
CA PRO A 206 5.40 20.52 10.11
C PRO A 206 6.80 19.94 9.89
N ASP A 207 7.01 18.69 10.32
CA ASP A 207 8.24 17.92 10.16
C ASP A 207 8.37 17.25 8.78
N VAL A 208 7.30 17.19 7.99
CA VAL A 208 7.30 16.56 6.66
C VAL A 208 7.59 17.60 5.59
N ARG A 209 8.79 17.54 4.99
CA ARG A 209 9.12 18.38 3.83
C ARG A 209 8.31 17.96 2.61
N VAL A 210 7.41 18.83 2.16
CA VAL A 210 6.57 18.57 0.97
C VAL A 210 7.17 19.21 -0.28
N THR A 211 7.18 18.45 -1.37
CA THR A 211 7.42 18.95 -2.73
C THR A 211 6.21 18.62 -3.60
N TYR A 212 5.92 19.47 -4.58
CA TYR A 212 4.74 19.33 -5.43
C TYR A 212 5.13 19.41 -6.91
N GLU A 213 4.67 18.45 -7.72
CA GLU A 213 4.88 18.43 -9.17
C GLU A 213 3.55 18.28 -9.90
N LEU A 214 3.22 19.25 -10.76
CA LEU A 214 2.20 19.06 -11.79
C LEU A 214 2.84 18.57 -13.08
N THR A 215 2.41 17.40 -13.56
CA THR A 215 2.92 16.78 -14.78
C THR A 215 1.82 16.61 -15.84
N SER A 216 2.14 16.97 -17.09
CA SER A 216 1.33 16.64 -18.28
C SER A 216 1.79 15.34 -18.95
N ALA A 217 2.88 14.73 -18.46
CA ALA A 217 3.41 13.49 -19.00
C ALA A 217 2.44 12.32 -18.78
N ALA A 218 2.55 11.29 -19.63
CA ALA A 218 1.72 10.10 -19.52
C ALA A 218 1.86 9.47 -18.13
N ARG A 219 0.74 9.40 -17.39
CA ARG A 219 0.65 8.91 -16.01
C ARG A 219 1.46 7.63 -15.78
N THR A 220 1.24 6.59 -16.59
CA THR A 220 1.92 5.29 -16.43
C THR A 220 3.43 5.46 -16.46
N ARG A 221 3.97 6.20 -17.43
CA ARG A 221 5.41 6.45 -17.54
C ARG A 221 5.96 7.23 -16.35
N THR A 222 5.20 8.22 -15.85
CA THR A 222 5.63 9.00 -14.68
C THR A 222 5.62 8.14 -13.41
N LEU A 223 4.54 7.40 -13.15
CA LEU A 223 4.45 6.53 -11.98
C LEU A 223 5.49 5.42 -12.01
N THR A 224 5.74 4.79 -13.17
CA THR A 224 6.80 3.77 -13.31
C THR A 224 8.17 4.35 -12.99
N ARG A 225 8.49 5.55 -13.50
CA ARG A 225 9.76 6.22 -13.17
C ARG A 225 9.87 6.52 -11.68
N ARG A 226 8.80 7.02 -11.05
CA ARG A 226 8.78 7.31 -9.61
C ARG A 226 8.88 6.05 -8.76
N ALA A 227 8.26 4.95 -9.18
CA ALA A 227 8.36 3.65 -8.52
C ALA A 227 9.79 3.07 -8.53
N HIS A 228 10.68 3.55 -9.40
CA HIS A 228 12.08 3.11 -9.41
C HIS A 228 12.97 3.83 -8.40
N THR A 229 12.56 5.00 -7.90
CA THR A 229 13.39 5.83 -7.01
C THR A 229 12.76 5.97 -5.62
N ALA A 230 11.43 6.06 -5.55
CA ALA A 230 10.74 6.29 -4.29
C ALA A 230 10.69 5.02 -3.44
N PRO A 231 10.94 5.10 -2.11
CA PRO A 231 10.76 3.99 -1.20
C PRO A 231 9.30 3.57 -1.05
N LEU A 232 8.37 4.49 -1.34
CA LEU A 232 6.94 4.21 -1.36
C LEU A 232 6.23 5.09 -2.39
N LEU A 233 5.36 4.47 -3.19
CA LEU A 233 4.49 5.15 -4.15
C LEU A 233 3.03 4.84 -3.82
N LEU A 234 2.27 5.86 -3.42
CA LEU A 234 0.83 5.77 -3.21
C LEU A 234 0.13 6.17 -4.49
N VAL A 235 -0.77 5.32 -4.94
CA VAL A 235 -1.58 5.53 -6.14
C VAL A 235 -3.05 5.52 -5.73
N GLY A 236 -3.73 6.65 -5.89
CA GLY A 236 -5.15 6.72 -5.58
C GLY A 236 -5.99 5.72 -6.40
N ALA A 237 -6.92 5.03 -5.73
CA ALA A 237 -7.86 4.14 -6.37
C ALA A 237 -8.87 4.96 -7.18
N ARG A 238 -8.76 4.97 -8.52
CA ARG A 238 -9.77 5.63 -9.35
C ARG A 238 -11.11 4.93 -9.19
N GLY A 239 -12.11 5.66 -8.69
CA GLY A 239 -13.49 5.21 -8.74
C GLY A 239 -13.89 4.97 -10.19
N ARG A 240 -14.68 3.91 -10.45
CA ARG A 240 -15.41 3.81 -11.72
C ARG A 240 -16.30 5.05 -11.82
N THR A 241 -16.11 5.86 -12.84
CA THR A 241 -17.30 6.49 -13.44
C THR A 241 -18.12 5.32 -13.97
N ARG A 242 -19.29 5.07 -13.36
CA ARG A 242 -20.31 4.25 -13.99
C ARG A 242 -20.55 4.85 -15.38
N ARG A 243 -20.19 4.11 -16.42
CA ARG A 243 -20.81 4.25 -17.73
C ARG A 243 -21.99 3.31 -17.75
#